data_AF-A0AAW2QFY6-F1
#
_entry.id   AF-A0AAW2QFY6-F1
#
_cell.length_a   1.000
_cell.length_b   1.000
_cell.length_c   1.000
_cell.angle_alpha   90.00
_cell.angle_beta   90.00
_cell.angle_gamma   90.00
#
_symmetry.space_group_name_H-M   'P 1'
#
loop_
_entity.id
_entity.type
_entity.pdbx_description
1 polymer ?
#
loop_
_entity_poly.entity_id
_entity_poly.type
_entity_poly.pdbx_seq_one_letter_code
_entity_poly.pdbx_strand_id
1 'polypeptide(L)'
;MDSDFGIPRELSDLQKLRSQYQPELPPCLQGTTVRVEFGDATIAADPSGAHTISRSFPHTYGQPIAHFLRATAKVPDAQIITEHPAIRVGVVFCGRQSPGGHNVVWGLLEALKIHNPESVLLGFLGGSEGLFAQKTLEVTDEILATYKNQGGYDLLGRTKDQIRTTEQVNAALNACTALKLDALVIIGGVTSNTDAAQLAETFAKEVPYQVYGKFLQVVGIPVTLNGDLKNQFVEANVGFDTICKVNSQLISNVCTDALSAEKYYYFIRLMGRKASHVALECTLQSHPNMVILAEEVAASKLTLFDITKQICDAVQARAEQDKYHGVILLPEGLIESIPEVFALLQEIHSLLRQGVSADNISAQLSPWASALFEFLPPFIRKQLLLHPESDDSAQLSQIETEKLLAHLVEAEMNKRLKEGSYKGKKFNAICHFFGYQARGSLPSKFDCDYAYVLGHIAYHILAAGLNGYMATVTNLKNPVNKWKCGAAPITAMMTVKRYGRGQGASTLGKPALHPATVDLKGKAYELLRQNAIKFLIDDVYRNPGPLQFDGPGADAKAVSLCVEDQDYMGRIKKLQEHLDKVRSIVKPGCSQDVLKAALSAMASVTDILSVMSSPSAGGTPF
;
A
#
# COMPACT_ATOMS: atom_id res chain seq x y z
N MET A 1 -7.01 -22.57 18.93
CA MET A 1 -7.07 -21.10 18.93
C MET A 1 -7.48 -20.66 20.33
N ASP A 2 -6.61 -20.93 21.31
CA ASP A 2 -6.73 -20.50 22.70
C ASP A 2 -5.66 -19.43 22.89
N SER A 3 -5.81 -18.33 22.19
CA SER A 3 -4.88 -17.20 22.23
C SER A 3 -5.51 -16.06 23.00
N ASP A 4 -4.73 -15.45 23.87
CA ASP A 4 -5.06 -14.36 24.79
C ASP A 4 -5.34 -13.02 24.06
N PHE A 5 -6.30 -13.03 23.12
CA PHE A 5 -6.75 -11.83 22.43
C PHE A 5 -7.60 -10.97 23.38
N GLY A 6 -7.41 -9.64 23.29
CA GLY A 6 -8.14 -8.70 24.14
C GLY A 6 -7.73 -8.66 25.61
N ILE A 7 -6.70 -9.39 26.03
CA ILE A 7 -6.24 -9.35 27.42
C ILE A 7 -5.40 -8.09 27.65
N PRO A 8 -5.69 -7.29 28.71
CA PRO A 8 -4.87 -6.15 29.09
C PRO A 8 -3.41 -6.53 29.29
N ARG A 9 -2.50 -5.65 28.88
CA ARG A 9 -1.06 -5.92 28.89
C ARG A 9 -0.30 -5.09 29.89
N GLU A 10 0.75 -5.68 30.44
CA GLU A 10 1.78 -4.93 31.14
C GLU A 10 2.61 -4.13 30.11
N LEU A 11 2.58 -2.81 30.25
CA LEU A 11 3.28 -1.88 29.36
C LEU A 11 4.58 -1.42 30.00
N SER A 12 5.65 -1.31 29.21
CA SER A 12 6.86 -0.57 29.61
C SER A 12 6.55 0.92 29.83
N ASP A 13 7.43 1.64 30.52
CA ASP A 13 7.19 3.06 30.85
C ASP A 13 7.00 3.93 29.60
N LEU A 14 7.75 3.68 28.53
CA LEU A 14 7.55 4.36 27.25
C LEU A 14 6.19 4.03 26.64
N GLN A 15 5.75 2.77 26.69
CA GLN A 15 4.44 2.38 26.17
C GLN A 15 3.29 2.99 26.98
N LYS A 16 3.43 3.08 28.31
CA LYS A 16 2.49 3.78 29.19
C LYS A 16 2.39 5.27 28.85
N LEU A 17 3.52 5.92 28.57
CA LEU A 17 3.51 7.33 28.12
C LEU A 17 2.86 7.45 26.74
N ARG A 18 3.16 6.52 25.82
CA ARG A 18 2.59 6.53 24.47
C ARG A 18 1.10 6.25 24.44
N SER A 19 0.56 5.42 25.32
CA SER A 19 -0.90 5.19 25.39
C SER A 19 -1.68 6.44 25.80
N GLN A 20 -1.02 7.45 26.38
CA GLN A 20 -1.62 8.73 26.75
C GLN A 20 -1.67 9.75 25.60
N TYR A 21 -0.90 9.54 24.52
CA TYR A 21 -0.95 10.42 23.34
C TYR A 21 -2.36 10.42 22.75
N GLN A 22 -2.94 11.61 22.58
CA GLN A 22 -4.25 11.78 21.97
C GLN A 22 -4.07 12.20 20.50
N PRO A 23 -4.46 11.33 19.55
CA PRO A 23 -4.39 11.67 18.14
C PRO A 23 -5.26 12.89 17.80
N GLU A 24 -4.78 13.72 16.87
CA GLU A 24 -5.54 14.88 16.42
C GLU A 24 -6.69 14.48 15.48
N LEU A 25 -7.85 15.14 15.62
CA LEU A 25 -9.02 14.92 14.76
C LEU A 25 -9.28 16.16 13.88
N PRO A 26 -9.38 16.02 12.55
CA PRO A 26 -9.71 17.12 11.64
C PRO A 26 -11.07 17.76 11.98
N PRO A 27 -11.23 19.09 11.82
CA PRO A 27 -12.48 19.79 12.13
C PRO A 27 -13.73 19.30 11.37
N CYS A 28 -13.57 18.55 10.28
CA CYS A 28 -14.67 17.98 9.51
C CYS A 28 -15.27 16.71 10.13
N LEU A 29 -14.61 16.10 11.11
CA LEU A 29 -15.08 14.90 11.81
C LEU A 29 -15.43 15.17 13.28
N GLN A 30 -15.29 16.43 13.72
CA GLN A 30 -15.58 16.84 15.09
C GLN A 30 -17.07 17.11 15.28
N GLY A 31 -17.56 16.80 16.48
CA GLY A 31 -18.95 17.00 16.88
C GLY A 31 -19.82 15.78 16.61
N THR A 32 -21.14 15.92 16.84
CA THR A 32 -22.13 14.84 16.72
C THR A 32 -22.95 14.92 15.43
N THR A 33 -22.75 15.94 14.61
CA THR A 33 -23.50 16.10 13.35
C THR A 33 -22.62 15.72 12.18
N VAL A 34 -23.01 14.66 11.46
CA VAL A 34 -22.30 14.24 10.25
C VAL A 34 -22.83 15.05 9.07
N ARG A 35 -21.93 15.67 8.31
CA ARG A 35 -22.28 16.41 7.09
C ARG A 35 -21.52 15.84 5.92
N VAL A 36 -22.25 15.40 4.90
CA VAL A 36 -21.67 14.78 3.71
C VAL A 36 -22.11 15.53 2.46
N GLU A 37 -21.14 15.84 1.61
CA GLU A 37 -21.34 16.37 0.26
C GLU A 37 -20.99 15.26 -0.73
N PHE A 38 -21.91 15.00 -1.66
CA PHE A 38 -21.68 14.06 -2.75
C PHE A 38 -21.14 14.80 -3.96
N GLY A 39 -19.96 14.38 -4.43
CA GLY A 39 -19.39 14.82 -5.69
C GLY A 39 -19.95 14.05 -6.88
N ASP A 40 -19.22 14.11 -8.00
CA ASP A 40 -19.59 13.43 -9.23
C ASP A 40 -19.55 11.90 -9.10
N ALA A 41 -20.36 11.24 -9.92
CA ALA A 41 -20.32 9.80 -10.12
C ALA A 41 -18.92 9.37 -10.59
N THR A 42 -18.38 8.32 -9.97
CA THR A 42 -17.04 7.84 -10.31
C THR A 42 -17.04 6.98 -11.58
N ILE A 43 -15.89 6.97 -12.25
CA ILE A 43 -15.59 6.04 -13.35
C ILE A 43 -14.47 5.09 -12.91
N ALA A 44 -14.35 3.94 -13.59
CA ALA A 44 -13.22 3.05 -13.38
C ALA A 44 -11.89 3.76 -13.64
N ALA A 45 -10.86 3.41 -12.86
CA ALA A 45 -9.49 3.92 -13.04
C ALA A 45 -8.92 3.66 -14.44
N ASP A 46 -9.30 2.54 -15.08
CA ASP A 46 -8.96 2.24 -16.47
C ASP A 46 -10.25 2.13 -17.31
N PRO A 47 -10.46 3.04 -18.29
CA PRO A 47 -11.61 2.99 -19.20
C PRO A 47 -11.74 1.66 -19.94
N SER A 48 -10.62 0.98 -20.21
CA SER A 48 -10.62 -0.32 -20.90
C SER A 48 -11.34 -1.39 -20.08
N GLY A 49 -11.20 -1.36 -18.76
CA GLY A 49 -11.81 -2.31 -17.83
C GLY A 49 -13.25 -1.98 -17.43
N ALA A 50 -13.72 -0.76 -17.70
CA ALA A 50 -14.97 -0.21 -17.16
C ALA A 50 -16.19 -1.12 -17.36
N HIS A 51 -16.40 -1.63 -18.58
CA HIS A 51 -17.53 -2.53 -18.89
C HIS A 51 -17.49 -3.85 -18.08
N THR A 52 -16.30 -4.41 -17.88
CA THR A 52 -16.15 -5.64 -17.09
C THR A 52 -16.40 -5.37 -15.61
N ILE A 53 -15.90 -4.24 -15.09
CA ILE A 53 -16.12 -3.84 -13.70
C ILE A 53 -17.61 -3.57 -13.46
N SER A 54 -18.26 -2.79 -14.31
CA SER A 54 -19.70 -2.48 -14.16
C SER A 54 -20.57 -3.73 -14.23
N ARG A 55 -20.20 -4.73 -15.04
CA ARG A 55 -20.90 -6.02 -15.10
C ARG A 55 -20.68 -6.87 -13.86
N SER A 56 -19.49 -6.83 -13.27
CA SER A 56 -19.18 -7.57 -12.03
C SER A 56 -19.71 -6.89 -10.77
N PHE A 57 -19.89 -5.57 -10.79
CA PHE A 57 -20.30 -4.73 -9.66
C PHE A 57 -21.53 -3.86 -9.96
N PRO A 58 -22.67 -4.42 -10.39
CA PRO A 58 -23.84 -3.64 -10.79
C PRO A 58 -24.44 -2.77 -9.67
N HIS A 59 -24.26 -3.10 -8.39
CA HIS A 59 -24.84 -2.34 -7.28
C HIS A 59 -23.89 -1.27 -6.69
N THR A 60 -22.58 -1.44 -6.87
CA THR A 60 -21.54 -0.57 -6.28
C THR A 60 -20.73 0.21 -7.31
N TYR A 61 -20.91 -0.03 -8.61
CA TYR A 61 -20.26 0.74 -9.66
C TYR A 61 -20.93 2.10 -9.89
N GLY A 62 -20.13 3.14 -10.19
CA GLY A 62 -20.63 4.47 -10.55
C GLY A 62 -21.14 5.31 -9.38
N GLN A 63 -20.91 4.87 -8.15
CA GLN A 63 -21.27 5.63 -6.95
C GLN A 63 -20.47 6.96 -6.87
N PRO A 64 -21.03 8.01 -6.25
CA PRO A 64 -20.37 9.31 -6.13
C PRO A 64 -19.24 9.29 -5.10
N ILE A 65 -18.32 10.25 -5.20
CA ILE A 65 -17.35 10.51 -4.13
C ILE A 65 -18.10 11.19 -2.97
N ALA A 66 -17.76 10.85 -1.73
CA ALA A 66 -18.29 11.51 -0.55
C ALA A 66 -17.22 12.37 0.12
N HIS A 67 -17.57 13.59 0.52
CA HIS A 67 -16.71 14.50 1.27
C HIS A 67 -17.37 14.88 2.60
N PHE A 68 -16.62 14.77 3.69
CA PHE A 68 -17.10 15.13 5.01
C PHE A 68 -16.76 16.58 5.32
N LEU A 69 -17.76 17.32 5.78
CA LEU A 69 -17.70 18.76 5.94
C LEU A 69 -17.74 19.18 7.40
N ARG A 70 -16.96 20.21 7.74
CA ARG A 70 -17.02 20.86 9.06
C ARG A 70 -18.37 21.49 9.32
N ALA A 71 -18.73 21.64 10.59
CA ALA A 71 -19.98 22.25 11.03
C ALA A 71 -20.20 23.71 10.54
N THR A 72 -19.13 24.43 10.19
CA THR A 72 -19.22 25.80 9.65
C THR A 72 -19.35 25.87 8.14
N ALA A 73 -19.25 24.74 7.42
CA ALA A 73 -19.41 24.71 5.97
C ALA A 73 -20.87 24.97 5.60
N LYS A 74 -21.09 25.93 4.70
CA LYS A 74 -22.39 26.25 4.11
C LYS A 74 -22.40 25.73 2.67
N VAL A 75 -22.70 24.45 2.51
CA VAL A 75 -22.87 23.79 1.21
C VAL A 75 -24.36 23.50 1.05
N PRO A 76 -25.05 24.05 0.03
CA PRO A 76 -26.51 23.94 -0.12
C PRO A 76 -27.01 22.50 -0.22
N ASP A 77 -26.26 21.65 -0.92
CA ASP A 77 -26.66 20.28 -1.24
C ASP A 77 -26.03 19.23 -0.29
N ALA A 78 -25.44 19.67 0.82
CA ALA A 78 -24.87 18.75 1.80
C ALA A 78 -25.98 18.06 2.61
N GLN A 79 -25.92 16.73 2.67
CA GLN A 79 -26.76 15.95 3.56
C GLN A 79 -26.27 16.11 5.00
N ILE A 80 -27.20 16.47 5.90
CA ILE A 80 -26.94 16.66 7.33
C ILE A 80 -27.61 15.52 8.08
N ILE A 81 -26.83 14.76 8.85
CA ILE A 81 -27.27 13.59 9.58
C ILE A 81 -27.12 13.89 11.07
N THR A 82 -28.26 13.97 11.75
CA THR A 82 -28.38 14.26 13.19
C THR A 82 -28.89 13.06 13.99
N GLU A 83 -29.54 12.10 13.32
CA GLU A 83 -30.05 10.89 13.94
C GLU A 83 -29.02 9.77 13.82
N HIS A 84 -28.63 9.22 14.97
CA HIS A 84 -27.61 8.17 15.05
C HIS A 84 -28.20 6.98 15.80
N PRO A 85 -28.87 6.03 15.12
CA PRO A 85 -29.39 4.84 15.77
C PRO A 85 -28.26 3.97 16.32
N ALA A 86 -28.57 3.14 17.32
CA ALA A 86 -27.61 2.18 17.84
C ALA A 86 -27.29 1.15 16.75
N ILE A 87 -26.01 0.99 16.42
CA ILE A 87 -25.55 0.07 15.38
C ILE A 87 -24.53 -0.93 15.92
N ARG A 88 -24.48 -2.10 15.28
CA ARG A 88 -23.54 -3.18 15.55
C ARG A 88 -22.54 -3.27 14.41
N VAL A 89 -21.28 -2.98 14.70
CA VAL A 89 -20.21 -2.96 13.68
C VAL A 89 -19.23 -4.08 13.95
N GLY A 90 -18.96 -4.89 12.94
CA GLY A 90 -17.87 -5.87 12.94
C GLY A 90 -16.58 -5.25 12.42
N VAL A 91 -15.43 -5.56 13.02
CA VAL A 91 -14.11 -5.15 12.54
C VAL A 91 -13.16 -6.34 12.43
N VAL A 92 -12.39 -6.40 11.34
CA VAL A 92 -11.46 -7.50 11.07
C VAL A 92 -10.13 -6.99 10.53
N PHE A 93 -9.04 -7.53 11.07
CA PHE A 93 -7.70 -7.33 10.53
C PHE A 93 -7.38 -8.39 9.47
N CYS A 94 -7.16 -7.95 8.24
CA CYS A 94 -6.81 -8.81 7.12
C CYS A 94 -5.39 -8.49 6.61
N GLY A 95 -4.59 -9.53 6.40
CA GLY A 95 -3.25 -9.42 5.81
C GLY A 95 -2.10 -9.39 6.83
N ARG A 96 -1.01 -8.71 6.46
CA ARG A 96 0.19 -8.55 7.30
C ARG A 96 -0.03 -7.37 8.26
N GLN A 97 0.47 -7.48 9.48
CA GLN A 97 0.34 -6.42 10.48
C GLN A 97 1.11 -5.15 10.08
N SER A 98 0.56 -4.00 10.42
CA SER A 98 1.12 -2.67 10.16
C SER A 98 1.01 -1.80 11.42
N PRO A 99 2.02 -1.00 11.78
CA PRO A 99 1.90 -0.02 12.86
C PRO A 99 0.71 0.92 12.64
N GLY A 100 -0.09 1.15 13.68
CA GLY A 100 -1.27 2.02 13.63
C GLY A 100 -2.61 1.29 13.44
N GLY A 101 -2.65 -0.01 13.16
CA GLY A 101 -3.92 -0.74 13.02
C GLY A 101 -4.84 -0.66 14.24
N HIS A 102 -4.27 -0.71 15.46
CA HIS A 102 -5.04 -0.54 16.70
C HIS A 102 -5.70 0.85 16.80
N ASN A 103 -5.05 1.90 16.28
CA ASN A 103 -5.60 3.26 16.29
C ASN A 103 -6.82 3.40 15.39
N VAL A 104 -6.92 2.62 14.32
CA VAL A 104 -8.14 2.55 13.49
C VAL A 104 -9.32 2.03 14.31
N VAL A 105 -9.11 0.94 15.05
CA VAL A 105 -10.14 0.34 15.92
C VAL A 105 -10.54 1.32 17.03
N TRP A 106 -9.55 2.02 17.61
CA TRP A 106 -9.81 3.06 18.60
C TRP A 106 -10.65 4.21 18.03
N GLY A 107 -10.25 4.78 16.89
CA GLY A 107 -11.01 5.87 16.25
C GLY A 107 -12.44 5.46 15.91
N LEU A 108 -12.65 4.21 15.45
CA LEU A 108 -13.98 3.67 15.18
C LEU A 108 -14.82 3.51 16.44
N LEU A 109 -14.28 2.93 17.52
CA LEU A 109 -15.00 2.78 18.79
C LEU A 109 -15.42 4.13 19.36
N GLU A 110 -14.51 5.10 19.33
CA GLU A 110 -14.77 6.43 19.86
C GLU A 110 -15.83 7.17 19.04
N ALA A 111 -15.74 7.11 17.71
CA ALA A 111 -16.77 7.67 16.84
C ALA A 111 -18.15 7.07 17.09
N LEU A 112 -18.24 5.74 17.25
CA LEU A 112 -19.49 5.05 17.59
C LEU A 112 -20.08 5.60 18.90
N LYS A 113 -19.27 5.68 19.97
CA LYS A 113 -19.71 6.14 21.30
C LYS A 113 -20.10 7.60 21.35
N ILE A 114 -19.38 8.48 20.64
CA ILE A 114 -19.69 9.92 20.57
C ILE A 114 -21.08 10.16 19.99
N HIS A 115 -21.47 9.36 18.99
CA HIS A 115 -22.72 9.56 18.28
C HIS A 115 -23.89 8.76 18.89
N ASN A 116 -23.65 7.53 19.30
CA ASN A 116 -24.61 6.75 20.09
C ASN A 116 -23.90 5.74 21.01
N PRO A 117 -23.96 5.93 22.35
CA PRO A 117 -23.27 5.09 23.33
C PRO A 117 -23.78 3.64 23.40
N GLU A 118 -24.96 3.35 22.84
CA GLU A 118 -25.52 1.99 22.76
C GLU A 118 -24.97 1.19 21.57
N SER A 119 -24.14 1.81 20.72
CA SER A 119 -23.50 1.13 19.59
C SER A 119 -22.44 0.13 20.06
N VAL A 120 -22.35 -1.00 19.38
CA VAL A 120 -21.46 -2.11 19.76
C VAL A 120 -20.42 -2.35 18.66
N LEU A 121 -19.15 -2.48 19.07
CA LEU A 121 -18.05 -2.86 18.18
C LEU A 121 -17.59 -4.28 18.48
N LEU A 122 -17.69 -5.17 17.51
CA LEU A 122 -17.27 -6.57 17.59
C LEU A 122 -16.01 -6.80 16.75
N GLY A 123 -14.92 -7.20 17.38
CA GLY A 123 -13.69 -7.57 16.70
C GLY A 123 -13.62 -9.07 16.39
N PHE A 124 -13.37 -9.44 15.14
CA PHE A 124 -13.21 -10.84 14.74
C PHE A 124 -11.81 -11.38 15.06
N LEU A 125 -11.77 -12.51 15.76
CA LEU A 125 -10.53 -13.08 16.31
C LEU A 125 -9.80 -13.96 15.30
N GLY A 126 -8.55 -13.64 14.99
CA GLY A 126 -7.76 -14.36 14.01
C GLY A 126 -8.19 -14.07 12.58
N GLY A 127 -8.50 -12.80 12.27
CA GLY A 127 -8.79 -12.35 10.91
C GLY A 127 -10.01 -13.04 10.26
N SER A 128 -9.87 -13.38 8.98
CA SER A 128 -10.93 -14.01 8.17
C SER A 128 -11.37 -15.39 8.69
N GLU A 129 -10.48 -16.17 9.29
CA GLU A 129 -10.85 -17.45 9.91
C GLU A 129 -11.80 -17.25 11.09
N GLY A 130 -11.54 -16.23 11.91
CA GLY A 130 -12.43 -15.78 12.98
C GLY A 130 -13.79 -15.33 12.48
N LEU A 131 -13.80 -14.58 11.37
CA LEU A 131 -15.02 -14.16 10.70
C LEU A 131 -15.87 -15.36 10.28
N PHE A 132 -15.28 -16.34 9.60
CA PHE A 132 -16.02 -17.54 9.18
C PHE A 132 -16.48 -18.40 10.37
N ALA A 133 -15.67 -18.47 11.43
CA ALA A 133 -15.98 -19.22 12.63
C ALA A 133 -16.88 -18.47 13.63
N GLN A 134 -17.29 -17.24 13.32
CA GLN A 134 -18.09 -16.36 14.20
C GLN A 134 -17.44 -16.10 15.57
N LYS A 135 -16.11 -16.16 15.64
CA LYS A 135 -15.35 -15.90 16.88
C LYS A 135 -15.10 -14.41 17.02
N THR A 136 -15.73 -13.80 18.01
CA THR A 136 -15.69 -12.36 18.23
C THR A 136 -15.31 -12.00 19.66
N LEU A 137 -14.82 -10.78 19.81
CA LEU A 137 -14.57 -10.11 21.08
C LEU A 137 -15.26 -8.74 21.01
N GLU A 138 -16.05 -8.40 22.02
CA GLU A 138 -16.58 -7.04 22.14
C GLU A 138 -15.46 -6.09 22.55
N VAL A 139 -15.22 -5.06 21.73
CA VAL A 139 -14.12 -4.12 21.94
C VAL A 139 -14.59 -2.97 22.82
N THR A 140 -14.08 -2.93 24.06
CA THR A 140 -14.40 -1.90 25.06
C THR A 140 -13.21 -0.96 25.29
N ASP A 141 -13.45 0.17 25.98
CA ASP A 141 -12.37 1.12 26.30
C ASP A 141 -11.34 0.50 27.25
N GLU A 142 -11.78 -0.40 28.14
CA GLU A 142 -10.94 -1.12 29.08
C GLU A 142 -9.96 -2.04 28.36
N ILE A 143 -10.47 -2.81 27.39
CA ILE A 143 -9.63 -3.66 26.54
C ILE A 143 -8.65 -2.80 25.74
N LEU A 144 -9.15 -1.75 25.08
CA LEU A 144 -8.30 -0.91 24.23
C LEU A 144 -7.26 -0.09 24.99
N ALA A 145 -7.42 0.16 26.29
CA ALA A 145 -6.54 1.02 27.07
C ALA A 145 -5.05 0.67 26.92
N THR A 146 -4.72 -0.62 26.86
CA THR A 146 -3.33 -1.08 26.70
C THR A 146 -2.87 -1.20 25.24
N TYR A 147 -3.78 -1.03 24.27
CA TYR A 147 -3.49 -1.12 22.83
C TYR A 147 -3.45 0.25 22.13
N LYS A 148 -3.92 1.32 22.79
CA LYS A 148 -3.82 2.69 22.27
C LYS A 148 -2.37 3.05 21.94
N ASN A 149 -2.15 3.49 20.70
CA ASN A 149 -0.84 3.89 20.17
C ASN A 149 0.23 2.80 20.22
N GLN A 150 -0.18 1.53 20.25
CA GLN A 150 0.74 0.39 20.19
C GLN A 150 0.82 -0.18 18.76
N GLY A 151 1.97 -0.78 18.43
CA GLY A 151 2.15 -1.55 17.20
C GLY A 151 1.48 -2.92 17.25
N GLY A 152 1.58 -3.67 16.15
CA GLY A 152 1.03 -5.02 16.05
C GLY A 152 -0.49 -5.07 15.81
N TYR A 153 -1.02 -6.28 15.59
CA TYR A 153 -2.44 -6.62 15.35
C TYR A 153 -2.97 -7.63 16.39
N ASP A 154 -2.24 -7.75 17.47
CA ASP A 154 -2.37 -8.75 18.53
C ASP A 154 -3.54 -8.48 19.48
N LEU A 155 -4.29 -7.39 19.30
CA LEU A 155 -5.60 -7.19 19.91
C LEU A 155 -6.61 -8.26 19.45
N LEU A 156 -6.70 -8.47 18.13
CA LEU A 156 -7.67 -9.40 17.52
C LEU A 156 -6.98 -10.58 16.80
N GLY A 157 -5.69 -10.48 16.49
CA GLY A 157 -5.02 -11.39 15.58
C GLY A 157 -5.27 -11.05 14.12
N ARG A 158 -4.67 -11.82 13.21
CA ARG A 158 -4.72 -11.59 11.76
C ARG A 158 -4.71 -12.90 10.99
N THR A 159 -5.15 -12.87 9.74
CA THR A 159 -4.92 -13.94 8.75
C THR A 159 -4.17 -13.43 7.53
N LYS A 160 -3.50 -14.34 6.84
CA LYS A 160 -2.91 -14.07 5.51
C LYS A 160 -3.90 -14.37 4.38
N ASP A 161 -4.98 -15.08 4.68
CA ASP A 161 -5.88 -15.65 3.67
C ASP A 161 -6.75 -14.59 3.01
N GLN A 162 -7.17 -14.94 1.80
CA GLN A 162 -8.04 -14.13 0.96
C GLN A 162 -9.42 -14.77 0.92
N ILE A 163 -10.45 -13.93 0.81
CA ILE A 163 -11.84 -14.36 0.70
C ILE A 163 -12.16 -14.46 -0.80
N ARG A 164 -11.90 -15.64 -1.39
CA ARG A 164 -11.95 -15.85 -2.85
C ARG A 164 -13.11 -16.72 -3.30
N THR A 165 -13.45 -17.74 -2.52
CA THR A 165 -14.42 -18.74 -2.96
C THR A 165 -15.84 -18.31 -2.58
N THR A 166 -16.82 -18.75 -3.36
CA THR A 166 -18.24 -18.48 -3.07
C THR A 166 -18.61 -19.01 -1.68
N GLU A 167 -18.03 -20.14 -1.25
CA GLU A 167 -18.23 -20.70 0.09
C GLU A 167 -17.72 -19.75 1.18
N GLN A 168 -16.54 -19.15 1.01
CA GLN A 168 -15.98 -18.19 1.96
C GLN A 168 -16.79 -16.90 2.02
N VAL A 169 -17.23 -16.38 0.87
CA VAL A 169 -18.10 -15.19 0.80
C VAL A 169 -19.44 -15.45 1.50
N ASN A 170 -20.06 -16.61 1.25
CA ASN A 170 -21.30 -17.00 1.91
C ASN A 170 -21.10 -17.22 3.42
N ALA A 171 -19.96 -17.78 3.85
CA ALA A 171 -19.63 -17.92 5.25
C ALA A 171 -19.52 -16.55 5.95
N ALA A 172 -18.89 -15.56 5.32
CA ALA A 172 -18.83 -14.20 5.84
C ALA A 172 -20.23 -13.56 5.95
N LEU A 173 -21.09 -13.73 4.94
CA LEU A 173 -22.47 -13.26 4.98
C LEU A 173 -23.27 -13.89 6.13
N ASN A 174 -23.18 -15.21 6.27
CA ASN A 174 -23.85 -15.96 7.33
C ASN A 174 -23.39 -15.50 8.71
N ALA A 175 -22.09 -15.27 8.90
CA ALA A 175 -21.54 -14.77 10.15
C ALA A 175 -22.07 -13.38 10.50
N CYS A 176 -22.07 -12.45 9.55
CA CYS A 176 -22.58 -11.09 9.77
C CYS A 176 -24.08 -11.08 10.09
N THR A 177 -24.85 -11.93 9.41
CA THR A 177 -26.30 -12.08 9.63
C THR A 177 -26.61 -12.70 11.00
N ALA A 178 -25.88 -13.76 11.38
CA ALA A 178 -26.03 -14.42 12.67
C ALA A 178 -25.73 -13.47 13.85
N LEU A 179 -24.71 -12.62 13.70
CA LEU A 179 -24.31 -11.63 14.70
C LEU A 179 -25.12 -10.32 14.66
N LYS A 180 -26.08 -10.22 13.71
CA LYS A 180 -26.93 -9.05 13.47
C LYS A 180 -26.10 -7.78 13.30
N LEU A 181 -25.08 -7.83 12.44
CA LEU A 181 -24.26 -6.67 12.14
C LEU A 181 -24.98 -5.73 11.17
N ASP A 182 -24.83 -4.43 11.38
CA ASP A 182 -25.22 -3.38 10.44
C ASP A 182 -24.09 -3.09 9.45
N ALA A 183 -22.84 -3.34 9.86
CA ALA A 183 -21.67 -3.08 9.05
C ALA A 183 -20.48 -3.99 9.34
N LEU A 184 -19.62 -4.18 8.34
CA LEU A 184 -18.33 -4.84 8.42
C LEU A 184 -17.22 -3.89 7.94
N VAL A 185 -16.26 -3.61 8.82
CA VAL A 185 -15.07 -2.81 8.55
C VAL A 185 -13.86 -3.72 8.35
N ILE A 186 -13.28 -3.67 7.15
CA ILE A 186 -12.12 -4.49 6.77
C ILE A 186 -10.88 -3.61 6.76
N ILE A 187 -9.93 -3.92 7.66
CA ILE A 187 -8.66 -3.21 7.77
C ILE A 187 -7.58 -4.04 7.08
N GLY A 188 -7.02 -3.52 5.99
CA GLY A 188 -5.97 -4.24 5.27
C GLY A 188 -5.46 -3.54 4.01
N GLY A 189 -4.66 -4.26 3.24
CA GLY A 189 -4.00 -3.76 2.04
C GLY A 189 -4.82 -3.96 0.76
N VAL A 190 -4.13 -4.02 -0.37
CA VAL A 190 -4.71 -4.14 -1.73
C VAL A 190 -5.65 -5.35 -1.86
N THR A 191 -5.22 -6.54 -1.43
CA THR A 191 -6.02 -7.77 -1.54
C THR A 191 -7.25 -7.71 -0.65
N SER A 192 -7.08 -7.29 0.61
CA SER A 192 -8.18 -7.19 1.57
C SER A 192 -9.26 -6.21 1.15
N ASN A 193 -8.89 -5.09 0.52
CA ASN A 193 -9.86 -4.15 -0.01
C ASN A 193 -10.50 -4.63 -1.32
N THR A 194 -9.85 -5.52 -2.08
CA THR A 194 -10.50 -6.23 -3.19
C THR A 194 -11.59 -7.16 -2.66
N ASP A 195 -11.29 -7.91 -1.59
CA ASP A 195 -12.26 -8.77 -0.92
C ASP A 195 -13.43 -7.94 -0.34
N ALA A 196 -13.14 -6.76 0.22
CA ALA A 196 -14.16 -5.84 0.72
C ALA A 196 -15.14 -5.38 -0.37
N ALA A 197 -14.67 -5.08 -1.59
CA ALA A 197 -15.55 -4.76 -2.71
C ALA A 197 -16.45 -5.94 -3.10
N GLN A 198 -15.89 -7.15 -3.16
CA GLN A 198 -16.65 -8.36 -3.51
C GLN A 198 -17.72 -8.69 -2.46
N LEU A 199 -17.39 -8.53 -1.18
CA LEU A 199 -18.34 -8.68 -0.08
C LEU A 199 -19.44 -7.62 -0.15
N ALA A 200 -19.09 -6.35 -0.36
CA ALA A 200 -20.06 -5.26 -0.49
C ALA A 200 -21.09 -5.53 -1.58
N GLU A 201 -20.64 -6.00 -2.74
CA GLU A 201 -21.50 -6.32 -3.88
C GLU A 201 -22.38 -7.53 -3.60
N THR A 202 -21.83 -8.58 -3.00
CA THR A 202 -22.58 -9.80 -2.68
C THR A 202 -23.64 -9.53 -1.62
N PHE A 203 -23.31 -8.76 -0.57
CA PHE A 203 -24.24 -8.42 0.50
C PHE A 203 -25.40 -7.55 -0.01
N ALA A 204 -25.12 -6.63 -0.94
CA ALA A 204 -26.14 -5.82 -1.59
C ALA A 204 -27.14 -6.68 -2.41
N LYS A 205 -26.69 -7.79 -2.98
CA LYS A 205 -27.51 -8.72 -3.76
C LYS A 205 -28.34 -9.68 -2.90
N GLU A 206 -27.71 -10.31 -1.91
CA GLU A 206 -28.30 -11.43 -1.14
C GLU A 206 -29.07 -10.99 0.11
N VAL A 207 -28.88 -9.75 0.58
CA VAL A 207 -29.67 -9.15 1.67
C VAL A 207 -30.47 -7.98 1.10
N PRO A 208 -31.63 -8.23 0.46
CA PRO A 208 -32.46 -7.15 -0.04
C PRO A 208 -32.89 -6.24 1.11
N TYR A 209 -32.84 -4.92 0.86
CA TYR A 209 -33.35 -3.84 1.72
C TYR A 209 -34.71 -4.16 2.38
N GLN A 210 -35.51 -4.97 1.71
CA GLN A 210 -36.88 -5.35 2.03
C GLN A 210 -37.04 -6.16 3.32
N VAL A 211 -35.99 -6.81 3.85
CA VAL A 211 -36.11 -7.67 5.05
C VAL A 211 -35.81 -6.93 6.36
N TYR A 212 -34.91 -5.93 6.33
CA TYR A 212 -34.44 -5.23 7.55
C TYR A 212 -34.46 -3.69 7.47
N GLY A 213 -34.90 -3.09 6.36
CA GLY A 213 -34.94 -1.63 6.20
C GLY A 213 -33.57 -0.95 6.01
N LYS A 214 -32.46 -1.71 6.03
CA LYS A 214 -31.09 -1.26 5.76
C LYS A 214 -30.23 -2.42 5.21
N PHE A 215 -29.30 -2.12 4.30
CA PHE A 215 -28.32 -3.10 3.79
C PHE A 215 -27.14 -3.25 4.77
N LEU A 216 -26.57 -4.45 4.85
CA LEU A 216 -25.29 -4.68 5.53
C LEU A 216 -24.17 -3.95 4.77
N GLN A 217 -23.57 -2.94 5.40
CA GLN A 217 -22.55 -2.10 4.77
C GLN A 217 -21.15 -2.70 4.92
N VAL A 218 -20.33 -2.63 3.88
CA VAL A 218 -18.91 -3.01 3.94
C VAL A 218 -18.04 -1.80 3.64
N VAL A 219 -17.07 -1.55 4.54
CA VAL A 219 -16.13 -0.42 4.44
C VAL A 219 -14.70 -0.92 4.47
N GLY A 220 -13.89 -0.46 3.52
CA GLY A 220 -12.46 -0.74 3.43
C GLY A 220 -11.62 0.36 4.07
N ILE A 221 -10.56 -0.02 4.80
CA ILE A 221 -9.59 0.91 5.37
C ILE A 221 -8.18 0.60 4.81
N PRO A 222 -7.49 1.58 4.20
CA PRO A 222 -6.23 1.35 3.49
C PRO A 222 -5.03 1.27 4.45
N VAL A 223 -4.79 0.08 4.99
CA VAL A 223 -3.67 -0.19 5.92
C VAL A 223 -2.71 -1.20 5.31
N THR A 224 -1.52 -0.73 4.94
CA THR A 224 -0.44 -1.56 4.39
C THR A 224 0.89 -0.89 4.66
N LEU A 225 1.88 -1.70 5.03
CA LEU A 225 3.24 -1.24 5.25
C LEU A 225 4.04 -1.00 3.95
N ASN A 226 3.55 -1.51 2.81
CA ASN A 226 4.30 -1.48 1.57
C ASN A 226 4.19 -0.12 0.85
N GLY A 227 3.23 0.73 1.21
CA GLY A 227 2.92 1.96 0.47
C GLY A 227 2.32 1.71 -0.92
N ASP A 228 1.79 0.50 -1.16
CA ASP A 228 1.36 0.02 -2.48
C ASP A 228 -0.14 0.21 -2.76
N LEU A 229 -0.96 0.56 -1.76
CA LEU A 229 -2.36 0.91 -1.97
C LEU A 229 -2.47 2.42 -2.16
N LYS A 230 -1.90 2.91 -3.26
CA LYS A 230 -1.79 4.34 -3.58
C LYS A 230 -2.47 4.64 -4.90
N ASN A 231 -3.29 5.68 -4.96
CA ASN A 231 -3.99 6.10 -6.17
C ASN A 231 -4.45 7.56 -6.02
N GLN A 232 -5.28 8.04 -6.96
CA GLN A 232 -5.77 9.43 -6.96
C GLN A 232 -6.62 9.81 -5.72
N PHE A 233 -7.13 8.83 -4.97
CA PHE A 233 -7.93 9.04 -3.75
C PHE A 233 -7.16 8.73 -2.46
N VAL A 234 -6.10 7.91 -2.54
CA VAL A 234 -5.30 7.47 -1.39
C VAL A 234 -3.86 7.97 -1.55
N GLU A 235 -3.52 9.02 -0.81
CA GLU A 235 -2.19 9.65 -0.84
C GLU A 235 -1.10 8.80 -0.15
N ALA A 236 -1.47 8.13 0.96
CA ALA A 236 -0.55 7.32 1.76
C ALA A 236 -1.28 6.18 2.49
N ASN A 237 -0.52 5.21 3.01
CA ASN A 237 -1.04 4.07 3.76
C ASN A 237 -0.58 4.10 5.21
N VAL A 238 -1.47 3.67 6.12
CA VAL A 238 -1.15 3.59 7.56
C VAL A 238 -0.05 2.55 7.80
N GLY A 239 0.99 3.01 8.48
CA GLY A 239 2.16 2.26 8.91
C GLY A 239 3.35 2.38 7.97
N PHE A 240 3.17 2.88 6.74
CA PHE A 240 4.27 3.10 5.80
C PHE A 240 5.30 4.10 6.35
N ASP A 241 4.85 5.20 6.96
CA ASP A 241 5.73 6.21 7.56
C ASP A 241 6.56 5.63 8.71
N THR A 242 5.92 4.89 9.63
CA THR A 242 6.59 4.24 10.75
C THR A 242 7.63 3.23 10.27
N ILE A 243 7.27 2.33 9.34
CA ILE A 243 8.19 1.29 8.87
C ILE A 243 9.39 1.91 8.15
N CYS A 244 9.18 2.93 7.32
CA CYS A 244 10.27 3.59 6.62
C CYS A 244 11.23 4.28 7.60
N LYS A 245 10.74 4.93 8.65
CA LYS A 245 11.61 5.55 9.67
C LYS A 245 12.42 4.52 10.44
N VAL A 246 11.80 3.42 10.88
CA VAL A 246 12.50 2.35 11.62
C VAL A 246 13.54 1.66 10.74
N ASN A 247 13.19 1.31 9.50
CA ASN A 247 14.16 0.72 8.57
C ASN A 247 15.28 1.69 8.24
N SER A 248 14.98 2.99 8.02
CA SER A 248 15.99 4.01 7.76
C SER A 248 16.95 4.18 8.93
N GLN A 249 16.48 4.11 10.17
CA GLN A 249 17.34 4.10 11.37
C GLN A 249 18.32 2.91 11.32
N LEU A 250 17.83 1.70 11.06
CA LEU A 250 18.68 0.50 10.98
C LEU A 250 19.71 0.60 9.85
N ILE A 251 19.28 1.02 8.66
CA ILE A 251 20.15 1.22 7.50
C ILE A 251 21.22 2.27 7.80
N SER A 252 20.85 3.38 8.45
CA SER A 252 21.78 4.47 8.75
C SER A 252 22.86 4.05 9.76
N ASN A 253 22.49 3.20 10.72
CA ASN A 253 23.46 2.59 11.64
C ASN A 253 24.45 1.70 10.88
N VAL A 254 23.97 0.91 9.92
CA VAL A 254 24.83 0.10 9.03
C VAL A 254 25.71 0.98 8.15
N CYS A 255 25.19 2.10 7.63
CA CYS A 255 25.98 3.06 6.86
C CYS A 255 27.12 3.68 7.69
N THR A 256 26.83 4.00 8.96
CA THR A 256 27.83 4.53 9.89
C THR A 256 28.89 3.48 10.25
N ASP A 257 28.49 2.22 10.41
CA ASP A 257 29.42 1.10 10.61
C ASP A 257 30.28 0.87 9.36
N ALA A 258 29.70 0.97 8.17
CA ALA A 258 30.43 0.85 6.90
C ALA A 258 31.55 1.90 6.77
N LEU A 259 31.28 3.16 7.15
CA LEU A 259 32.30 4.21 7.25
C LEU A 259 33.39 3.90 8.28
N SER A 260 33.02 3.29 9.40
CA SER A 260 33.95 3.05 10.50
C SER A 260 34.87 1.86 10.22
N ALA A 261 34.34 0.82 9.56
CA ALA A 261 35.05 -0.42 9.29
C ALA A 261 35.83 -0.41 7.97
N GLU A 262 35.37 0.36 6.96
CA GLU A 262 35.98 0.55 5.64
C GLU A 262 36.34 -0.75 4.87
N LYS A 263 35.61 -1.84 5.11
CA LYS A 263 35.98 -3.18 4.58
C LYS A 263 34.82 -4.07 4.10
N TYR A 264 33.58 -3.64 4.27
CA TYR A 264 32.40 -4.46 3.98
C TYR A 264 31.44 -3.75 3.03
N TYR A 265 30.87 -4.53 2.12
CA TYR A 265 29.69 -4.15 1.36
C TYR A 265 28.45 -4.81 1.98
N TYR A 266 27.52 -3.99 2.45
CA TYR A 266 26.29 -4.45 3.09
C TYR A 266 25.16 -4.55 2.08
N PHE A 267 24.60 -5.73 1.92
CA PHE A 267 23.43 -6.01 1.08
C PHE A 267 22.21 -6.09 1.99
N ILE A 268 21.35 -5.09 1.93
CA ILE A 268 20.18 -4.98 2.81
C ILE A 268 18.92 -5.21 1.97
N ARG A 269 18.28 -6.36 2.17
CA ARG A 269 16.95 -6.62 1.63
C ARG A 269 15.89 -5.94 2.49
N LEU A 270 14.91 -5.32 1.84
CA LEU A 270 13.79 -4.63 2.48
C LEU A 270 12.46 -5.26 2.09
N MET A 271 11.58 -5.40 3.07
CA MET A 271 10.19 -5.80 2.81
C MET A 271 9.43 -4.75 2.01
N GLY A 272 8.61 -5.20 1.06
CA GLY A 272 7.85 -4.34 0.16
C GLY A 272 6.98 -5.10 -0.86
N ARG A 273 6.89 -6.43 -0.73
CA ARG A 273 6.31 -7.32 -1.73
C ARG A 273 6.82 -6.95 -3.13
N LYS A 274 5.94 -6.51 -4.03
CA LYS A 274 6.22 -6.29 -5.45
C LYS A 274 6.73 -4.89 -5.77
N ALA A 275 6.45 -3.90 -4.91
CA ALA A 275 6.77 -2.51 -5.17
C ALA A 275 7.98 -2.05 -4.37
N SER A 276 8.75 -1.10 -4.91
CA SER A 276 9.98 -0.62 -4.27
C SER A 276 9.81 0.63 -3.39
N HIS A 277 8.57 1.01 -3.02
CA HIS A 277 8.31 2.25 -2.26
C HIS A 277 9.10 2.35 -0.96
N VAL A 278 9.17 1.25 -0.19
CA VAL A 278 9.94 1.22 1.07
C VAL A 278 11.44 1.42 0.79
N ALA A 279 11.98 0.78 -0.25
CA ALA A 279 13.39 0.93 -0.62
C ALA A 279 13.71 2.35 -1.11
N LEU A 280 12.82 2.94 -1.91
CA LEU A 280 12.94 4.32 -2.37
C LEU A 280 12.94 5.30 -1.18
N GLU A 281 11.95 5.20 -0.30
CA GLU A 281 11.83 6.09 0.86
C GLU A 281 13.03 5.94 1.82
N CYS A 282 13.45 4.69 2.11
CA CYS A 282 14.63 4.46 2.95
C CYS A 282 15.90 5.04 2.33
N THR A 283 16.03 4.99 0.99
CA THR A 283 17.16 5.60 0.27
C THR A 283 17.16 7.12 0.43
N LEU A 284 16.00 7.77 0.28
CA LEU A 284 15.86 9.22 0.44
C LEU A 284 16.13 9.69 1.89
N GLN A 285 15.91 8.84 2.89
CA GLN A 285 16.16 9.17 4.29
C GLN A 285 17.59 8.90 4.76
N SER A 286 18.24 7.83 4.27
CA SER A 286 19.54 7.34 4.78
C SER A 286 20.72 7.53 3.82
N HIS A 287 20.47 7.80 2.54
CA HIS A 287 21.45 8.01 1.48
C HIS A 287 22.50 6.87 1.30
N PRO A 288 22.09 5.59 1.21
CA PRO A 288 23.01 4.47 0.92
C PRO A 288 23.67 4.67 -0.45
N ASN A 289 24.78 3.97 -0.72
CA ASN A 289 25.51 4.17 -1.98
C ASN A 289 24.72 3.73 -3.22
N MET A 290 23.90 2.70 -3.09
CA MET A 290 23.15 2.16 -4.22
C MET A 290 21.82 1.59 -3.77
N VAL A 291 20.79 1.73 -4.62
CA VAL A 291 19.51 1.05 -4.50
C VAL A 291 19.18 0.45 -5.86
N ILE A 292 18.64 -0.77 -5.89
CA ILE A 292 18.10 -1.38 -7.10
C ILE A 292 16.59 -1.34 -7.01
N LEU A 293 15.92 -0.64 -7.92
CA LEU A 293 14.45 -0.61 -7.96
C LEU A 293 13.92 -1.70 -8.90
N ALA A 294 12.95 -2.47 -8.40
CA ALA A 294 12.27 -3.51 -9.15
C ALA A 294 11.64 -2.97 -10.46
N GLU A 295 11.10 -1.76 -10.40
CA GLU A 295 10.46 -1.06 -11.51
C GLU A 295 11.45 -0.70 -12.63
N GLU A 296 12.67 -0.26 -12.30
CA GLU A 296 13.73 0.04 -13.28
C GLU A 296 14.20 -1.23 -14.00
N VAL A 297 14.37 -2.30 -13.22
CA VAL A 297 14.79 -3.62 -13.71
C VAL A 297 13.76 -4.17 -14.68
N ALA A 298 12.48 -4.09 -14.35
CA ALA A 298 11.39 -4.54 -15.21
C ALA A 298 11.28 -3.67 -16.48
N ALA A 299 11.37 -2.34 -16.35
CA ALA A 299 11.27 -1.40 -17.47
C ALA A 299 12.42 -1.56 -18.48
N SER A 300 13.64 -1.76 -17.97
CA SER A 300 14.85 -1.93 -18.79
C SER A 300 15.14 -3.39 -19.17
N LYS A 301 14.32 -4.33 -18.67
CA LYS A 301 14.48 -5.79 -18.87
C LYS A 301 15.86 -6.31 -18.49
N LEU A 302 16.40 -5.82 -17.37
CA LEU A 302 17.73 -6.21 -16.91
C LEU A 302 17.75 -7.69 -16.51
N THR A 303 18.83 -8.38 -16.87
CA THR A 303 19.11 -9.76 -16.46
C THR A 303 19.79 -9.79 -15.09
N LEU A 304 19.86 -10.98 -14.47
CA LEU A 304 20.60 -11.20 -13.24
C LEU A 304 22.09 -10.85 -13.41
N PHE A 305 22.63 -11.12 -14.60
CA PHE A 305 23.97 -10.74 -14.99
C PHE A 305 24.15 -9.22 -15.07
N ASP A 306 23.22 -8.49 -15.69
CA ASP A 306 23.30 -7.03 -15.81
C ASP A 306 23.30 -6.35 -14.43
N ILE A 307 22.44 -6.80 -13.52
CA ILE A 307 22.37 -6.27 -12.15
C ILE A 307 23.68 -6.55 -11.40
N THR A 308 24.21 -7.77 -11.52
CA THR A 308 25.48 -8.15 -10.91
C THR A 308 26.62 -7.28 -11.43
N LYS A 309 26.68 -7.08 -12.76
CA LYS A 309 27.66 -6.23 -13.42
C LYS A 309 27.55 -4.78 -12.94
N GLN A 310 26.34 -4.24 -12.86
CA GLN A 310 26.09 -2.87 -12.38
C GLN A 310 26.64 -2.66 -10.95
N ILE A 311 26.43 -3.64 -10.07
CA ILE A 311 26.97 -3.60 -8.70
C ILE A 311 28.50 -3.72 -8.71
N CYS A 312 29.08 -4.64 -9.51
CA CYS A 312 30.53 -4.76 -9.63
C CYS A 312 31.19 -3.48 -10.16
N ASP A 313 30.56 -2.81 -11.14
CA ASP A 313 31.05 -1.55 -11.71
C ASP A 313 31.01 -0.42 -10.66
N ALA A 314 29.95 -0.38 -9.83
CA ALA A 314 29.86 0.53 -8.69
C ALA A 314 30.95 0.28 -7.63
N VAL A 315 31.20 -1.00 -7.28
CA VAL A 315 32.28 -1.40 -6.36
C VAL A 315 33.64 -0.99 -6.91
N GLN A 316 33.87 -1.19 -8.20
CA GLN A 316 35.13 -0.82 -8.87
C GLN A 316 35.33 0.69 -8.90
N ALA A 317 34.31 1.48 -9.27
CA ALA A 317 34.39 2.94 -9.29
C ALA A 317 34.71 3.54 -7.90
N ARG A 318 34.18 2.92 -6.83
CA ARG A 318 34.52 3.29 -5.45
C ARG A 318 35.95 2.88 -5.07
N ALA A 319 36.39 1.69 -5.48
CA ALA A 319 37.75 1.23 -5.23
C ALA A 319 38.81 2.10 -5.92
N GLU A 320 38.50 2.71 -7.07
CA GLU A 320 39.35 3.70 -7.74
C GLU A 320 39.57 4.97 -6.90
N GLN A 321 38.74 5.20 -5.87
CA GLN A 321 38.87 6.27 -4.89
C GLN A 321 39.29 5.75 -3.50
N ASP A 322 39.89 4.55 -3.46
CA ASP A 322 40.29 3.87 -2.23
C ASP A 322 39.15 3.55 -1.24
N LYS A 323 37.91 3.49 -1.74
CA LYS A 323 36.72 3.13 -0.95
C LYS A 323 36.35 1.67 -1.15
N TYR A 324 36.58 0.87 -0.11
CA TYR A 324 36.36 -0.59 -0.13
C TYR A 324 35.14 -1.04 0.69
N HIS A 325 34.19 -0.13 0.89
CA HIS A 325 32.97 -0.36 1.65
C HIS A 325 31.76 0.26 0.94
N GLY A 326 30.56 -0.17 1.32
CA GLY A 326 29.33 0.47 0.87
C GLY A 326 28.06 -0.23 1.34
N VAL A 327 26.92 0.39 1.08
CA VAL A 327 25.59 -0.13 1.44
C VAL A 327 24.70 -0.14 0.20
N ILE A 328 24.08 -1.29 -0.06
CA ILE A 328 23.23 -1.56 -1.21
C ILE A 328 21.86 -2.00 -0.71
N LEU A 329 20.81 -1.29 -1.12
CA LEU A 329 19.43 -1.62 -0.78
C LEU A 329 18.74 -2.40 -1.91
N LEU A 330 18.02 -3.45 -1.53
CA LEU A 330 17.31 -4.34 -2.45
C LEU A 330 15.86 -4.56 -1.97
N PRO A 331 14.83 -4.39 -2.82
CA PRO A 331 13.47 -4.75 -2.48
C PRO A 331 13.29 -6.28 -2.53
N GLU A 332 12.49 -6.86 -1.62
CA GLU A 332 12.26 -8.31 -1.58
C GLU A 332 11.63 -8.89 -2.87
N GLY A 333 10.86 -8.08 -3.61
CA GLY A 333 10.25 -8.46 -4.89
C GLY A 333 11.13 -8.30 -6.11
N LEU A 334 12.42 -7.94 -5.94
CA LEU A 334 13.35 -7.78 -7.06
C LEU A 334 13.39 -9.02 -7.95
N ILE A 335 13.32 -10.21 -7.36
CA ILE A 335 13.41 -11.49 -8.06
C ILE A 335 12.29 -11.72 -9.08
N GLU A 336 11.07 -11.25 -8.80
CA GLU A 336 9.95 -11.34 -9.74
C GLU A 336 10.07 -10.31 -10.87
N SER A 337 10.89 -9.27 -10.70
CA SER A 337 11.10 -8.21 -11.69
C SER A 337 12.16 -8.50 -12.74
N ILE A 338 13.02 -9.49 -12.47
CA ILE A 338 14.01 -9.98 -13.42
C ILE A 338 13.30 -10.93 -14.41
N PRO A 339 13.21 -10.61 -15.71
CA PRO A 339 12.36 -11.35 -16.65
C PRO A 339 12.66 -12.85 -16.75
N GLU A 340 13.94 -13.22 -16.78
CA GLU A 340 14.37 -14.63 -16.88
C GLU A 340 14.03 -15.44 -15.62
N VAL A 341 14.19 -14.85 -14.44
CA VAL A 341 13.87 -15.51 -13.18
C VAL A 341 12.36 -15.59 -12.97
N PHE A 342 11.62 -14.56 -13.39
CA PHE A 342 10.17 -14.59 -13.38
C PHE A 342 9.62 -15.71 -14.29
N ALA A 343 10.14 -15.86 -15.51
CA ALA A 343 9.74 -16.94 -16.41
C ALA A 343 10.01 -18.33 -15.79
N LEU A 344 11.18 -18.51 -15.17
CA LEU A 344 11.52 -19.73 -14.42
C LEU A 344 10.52 -20.00 -13.28
N LEU A 345 10.19 -18.99 -12.47
CA LEU A 345 9.21 -19.11 -11.38
C LEU A 345 7.83 -19.53 -11.90
N GLN A 346 7.36 -18.95 -13.01
CA GLN A 346 6.07 -19.31 -13.60
C GLN A 346 6.04 -20.76 -14.09
N GLU A 347 7.13 -21.25 -14.69
CA GLU A 347 7.26 -22.63 -15.13
C GLU A 347 7.26 -23.60 -13.93
N ILE A 348 8.05 -23.30 -12.89
CA ILE A 348 8.07 -24.08 -11.64
C ILE A 348 6.68 -24.13 -10.99
N HIS A 349 6.01 -22.99 -10.85
CA HIS A 349 4.67 -22.95 -10.25
C HIS A 349 3.64 -23.73 -11.07
N SER A 350 3.74 -23.70 -12.41
CA SER A 350 2.90 -24.51 -13.29
C SER A 350 3.10 -26.02 -13.05
N LEU A 351 4.35 -26.48 -12.95
CA LEU A 351 4.68 -27.89 -12.67
C LEU A 351 4.23 -28.33 -11.28
N LEU A 352 4.43 -27.49 -10.25
CA LEU A 352 3.95 -27.75 -8.89
C LEU A 352 2.42 -27.91 -8.85
N ARG A 353 1.67 -27.10 -9.63
CA ARG A 353 0.21 -27.23 -9.73
C ARG A 353 -0.22 -28.52 -10.42
N GLN A 354 0.59 -29.06 -11.32
CA GLN A 354 0.35 -30.35 -11.97
C GLN A 354 0.68 -31.55 -11.06
N GLY A 355 1.15 -31.30 -9.83
CA GLY A 355 1.50 -32.34 -8.86
C GLY A 355 2.90 -32.93 -9.06
N VAL A 356 3.77 -32.28 -9.84
CA VAL A 356 5.17 -32.70 -9.99
C VAL A 356 5.89 -32.46 -8.66
N SER A 357 6.55 -33.50 -8.13
CA SER A 357 7.35 -33.38 -6.91
C SER A 357 8.54 -32.45 -7.13
N ALA A 358 8.91 -31.66 -6.12
CA ALA A 358 10.00 -30.69 -6.20
C ALA A 358 11.32 -31.28 -6.72
N ASP A 359 11.61 -32.55 -6.41
CA ASP A 359 12.82 -33.25 -6.85
C ASP A 359 12.85 -33.56 -8.36
N ASN A 360 11.68 -33.63 -9.00
CA ASN A 360 11.55 -33.98 -10.42
C ASN A 360 11.35 -32.75 -11.32
N ILE A 361 11.24 -31.55 -10.74
CA ILE A 361 10.96 -30.33 -11.49
C ILE A 361 12.10 -30.00 -12.46
N SER A 362 13.36 -30.13 -12.05
CA SER A 362 14.52 -29.77 -12.89
C SER A 362 14.58 -30.54 -14.22
N ALA A 363 14.07 -31.77 -14.25
CA ALA A 363 14.03 -32.62 -15.45
C ALA A 363 12.92 -32.25 -16.43
N GLN A 364 11.90 -31.51 -15.98
CA GLN A 364 10.74 -31.11 -16.79
C GLN A 364 10.76 -29.63 -17.18
N LEU A 365 11.76 -28.87 -16.72
CA LEU A 365 11.97 -27.49 -17.14
C LEU A 365 12.41 -27.42 -18.61
N SER A 366 12.01 -26.35 -19.27
CA SER A 366 12.52 -25.97 -20.58
C SER A 366 14.06 -25.83 -20.56
N PRO A 367 14.76 -26.03 -21.69
CA PRO A 367 16.23 -26.00 -21.72
C PRO A 367 16.81 -24.68 -21.17
N TRP A 368 16.16 -23.55 -21.44
CA TRP A 368 16.56 -22.24 -20.94
C TRP A 368 16.34 -22.11 -19.43
N ALA A 369 15.16 -22.51 -18.93
CA ALA A 369 14.85 -22.48 -17.50
C ALA A 369 15.75 -23.44 -16.71
N SER A 370 16.03 -24.61 -17.24
CA SER A 370 16.94 -25.59 -16.67
C SER A 370 18.37 -25.04 -16.55
N ALA A 371 18.89 -24.40 -17.61
CA ALA A 371 20.21 -23.78 -17.58
C ALA A 371 20.31 -22.66 -16.52
N LEU A 372 19.29 -21.79 -16.43
CA LEU A 372 19.24 -20.76 -15.39
C LEU A 372 19.12 -21.38 -14.00
N PHE A 373 18.28 -22.39 -13.83
CA PHE A 373 18.10 -23.08 -12.55
C PHE A 373 19.42 -23.70 -12.07
N GLU A 374 20.17 -24.38 -12.94
CA GLU A 374 21.46 -24.97 -12.61
C GLU A 374 22.55 -23.93 -12.33
N PHE A 375 22.50 -22.76 -12.99
CA PHE A 375 23.37 -21.63 -12.69
C PHE A 375 23.17 -21.08 -11.27
N LEU A 376 21.93 -21.11 -10.76
CA LEU A 376 21.63 -20.59 -9.43
C LEU A 376 22.27 -21.44 -8.31
N PRO A 377 22.76 -20.83 -7.23
CA PRO A 377 23.30 -21.56 -6.09
C PRO A 377 22.29 -22.55 -5.47
N PRO A 378 22.75 -23.70 -4.91
CA PRO A 378 21.86 -24.73 -4.38
C PRO A 378 20.85 -24.25 -3.33
N PHE A 379 21.20 -23.24 -2.53
CA PHE A 379 20.30 -22.69 -1.52
C PHE A 379 19.13 -21.91 -2.15
N ILE A 380 19.38 -21.16 -3.24
CA ILE A 380 18.33 -20.45 -3.99
C ILE A 380 17.43 -21.44 -4.70
N ARG A 381 17.99 -22.47 -5.34
CA ARG A 381 17.20 -23.52 -6.00
C ARG A 381 16.13 -24.10 -5.07
N LYS A 382 16.51 -24.43 -3.82
CA LYS A 382 15.56 -24.93 -2.80
C LYS A 382 14.48 -23.91 -2.46
N GLN A 383 14.81 -22.63 -2.37
CA GLN A 383 13.86 -21.56 -2.05
C GLN A 383 12.86 -21.31 -3.19
N LEU A 384 13.28 -21.44 -4.46
CA LEU A 384 12.39 -21.30 -5.62
C LEU A 384 11.40 -22.46 -5.79
N LEU A 385 11.70 -23.63 -5.23
CA LEU A 385 10.83 -24.81 -5.28
C LEU A 385 9.72 -24.81 -4.21
N LEU A 386 9.67 -23.79 -3.35
CA LEU A 386 8.61 -23.66 -2.34
C LEU A 386 7.26 -23.41 -3.02
N HIS A 387 6.18 -23.96 -2.45
CA HIS A 387 4.83 -23.70 -2.94
C HIS A 387 4.49 -22.20 -2.89
N PRO A 388 3.79 -21.67 -3.92
CA PRO A 388 3.42 -20.26 -3.96
C PRO A 388 2.49 -19.85 -2.81
N GLU A 389 2.41 -18.54 -2.54
CA GLU A 389 1.42 -17.97 -1.62
C GLU A 389 -0.02 -18.13 -2.16
N SER A 390 -1.02 -17.81 -1.34
CA SER A 390 -2.44 -17.89 -1.73
C SER A 390 -2.82 -16.98 -2.90
N ASP A 391 -2.00 -15.97 -3.21
CA ASP A 391 -2.11 -15.11 -4.41
C ASP A 391 -1.29 -15.58 -5.62
N ASP A 392 -0.76 -16.82 -5.59
CA ASP A 392 0.12 -17.41 -6.61
C ASP A 392 1.46 -16.69 -6.79
N SER A 393 1.79 -15.74 -5.89
CA SER A 393 3.11 -15.12 -5.86
C SER A 393 4.13 -16.06 -5.23
N ALA A 394 5.41 -15.88 -5.58
CA ALA A 394 6.47 -16.60 -4.91
C ALA A 394 6.51 -16.20 -3.43
N GLN A 395 7.07 -17.05 -2.56
CA GLN A 395 7.31 -16.67 -1.16
C GLN A 395 8.51 -15.71 -1.06
N LEU A 396 8.35 -14.48 -1.55
CA LEU A 396 9.41 -13.47 -1.70
C LEU A 396 10.22 -13.24 -0.43
N SER A 397 9.57 -13.30 0.74
CA SER A 397 10.25 -13.10 2.02
C SER A 397 11.20 -14.26 2.37
N GLN A 398 11.01 -15.45 1.81
CA GLN A 398 11.87 -16.64 1.97
C GLN A 398 13.00 -16.72 0.95
N ILE A 399 12.91 -15.98 -0.17
CA ILE A 399 13.95 -15.96 -1.20
C ILE A 399 15.02 -14.95 -0.80
N GLU A 400 16.22 -15.45 -0.48
CA GLU A 400 17.36 -14.67 0.01
C GLU A 400 18.10 -13.97 -1.14
N THR A 401 17.40 -13.04 -1.80
CA THR A 401 17.88 -12.30 -3.00
C THR A 401 19.17 -11.52 -2.72
N GLU A 402 19.33 -10.98 -1.52
CA GLU A 402 20.55 -10.32 -1.04
C GLU A 402 21.76 -11.26 -1.05
N LYS A 403 21.57 -12.52 -0.64
CA LYS A 403 22.64 -13.53 -0.62
C LYS A 403 22.96 -14.03 -2.02
N LEU A 404 21.93 -14.17 -2.87
CA LEU A 404 22.12 -14.49 -4.29
C LEU A 404 23.02 -13.45 -4.96
N LEU A 405 22.65 -12.16 -4.86
CA LEU A 405 23.42 -11.09 -5.49
C LEU A 405 24.81 -10.93 -4.88
N ALA A 406 24.94 -11.02 -3.55
CA ALA A 406 26.25 -11.00 -2.89
C ALA A 406 27.17 -12.12 -3.40
N HIS A 407 26.65 -13.34 -3.56
CA HIS A 407 27.41 -14.47 -4.08
C HIS A 407 27.86 -14.26 -5.54
N LEU A 408 26.96 -13.78 -6.40
CA LEU A 408 27.27 -13.51 -7.81
C LEU A 408 28.28 -12.38 -7.97
N VAL A 409 28.13 -11.30 -7.19
CA VAL A 409 29.07 -10.18 -7.15
C VAL A 409 30.44 -10.65 -6.64
N GLU A 410 30.50 -11.47 -5.59
CA GLU A 410 31.76 -12.01 -5.09
C GLU A 410 32.46 -12.86 -6.16
N ALA A 411 31.74 -13.73 -6.87
CA ALA A 411 32.28 -14.55 -7.95
C ALA A 411 32.85 -13.69 -9.09
N GLU A 412 32.11 -12.67 -9.53
CA GLU A 412 32.52 -11.76 -10.60
C GLU A 412 33.69 -10.86 -10.17
N MET A 413 33.69 -10.31 -8.95
CA MET A 413 34.80 -9.52 -8.43
C MET A 413 36.09 -10.35 -8.30
N ASN A 414 35.99 -11.62 -7.87
CA ASN A 414 37.13 -12.53 -7.83
C ASN A 414 37.68 -12.83 -9.23
N LYS A 415 36.81 -12.90 -10.24
CA LYS A 415 37.21 -13.03 -11.64
C LYS A 415 37.95 -11.78 -12.12
N ARG A 416 37.39 -10.59 -11.89
CA ARG A 416 38.05 -9.30 -12.24
C ARG A 416 39.40 -9.12 -11.55
N LEU A 417 39.52 -9.57 -10.31
CA LEU A 417 40.79 -9.56 -9.57
C LEU A 417 41.84 -10.47 -10.22
N LYS A 418 41.45 -11.67 -10.67
CA LYS A 418 42.35 -12.60 -11.39
C LYS A 418 42.76 -12.08 -12.77
N GLU A 419 41.86 -11.40 -13.46
CA GLU A 419 42.11 -10.77 -14.77
C GLU A 419 42.91 -9.46 -14.67
N GLY A 420 43.05 -8.90 -13.46
CA GLY A 420 43.77 -7.64 -13.22
C GLY A 420 42.99 -6.37 -13.58
N SER A 421 41.71 -6.50 -13.97
CA SER A 421 40.81 -5.37 -14.26
C SER A 421 40.33 -4.67 -12.98
N TYR A 422 40.32 -5.37 -11.85
CA TYR A 422 40.07 -4.81 -10.53
C TYR A 422 41.33 -4.87 -9.67
N LYS A 423 41.78 -3.72 -9.15
CA LYS A 423 42.99 -3.59 -8.31
C LYS A 423 42.70 -3.32 -6.83
N GLY A 424 41.43 -3.38 -6.43
CA GLY A 424 41.04 -3.10 -5.05
C GLY A 424 41.25 -4.27 -4.10
N LYS A 425 40.83 -4.09 -2.84
CA LYS A 425 40.86 -5.14 -1.82
C LYS A 425 39.88 -6.28 -2.13
N LYS A 426 40.11 -7.44 -1.50
CA LYS A 426 39.18 -8.57 -1.57
C LYS A 426 37.77 -8.11 -1.16
N PHE A 427 36.80 -8.39 -2.03
CA PHE A 427 35.40 -8.10 -1.79
C PHE A 427 34.86 -8.97 -0.64
N ASN A 428 34.20 -8.34 0.34
CA ASN A 428 33.52 -9.03 1.43
C ASN A 428 32.11 -8.46 1.59
N ALA A 429 31.11 -9.33 1.56
CA ALA A 429 29.71 -8.95 1.69
C ALA A 429 29.12 -9.35 3.04
N ILE A 430 28.25 -8.51 3.59
CA ILE A 430 27.40 -8.82 4.76
C ILE A 430 25.95 -8.63 4.34
N CYS A 431 25.11 -9.62 4.62
CA CYS A 431 23.71 -9.62 4.20
C CYS A 431 22.77 -9.38 5.38
N HIS A 432 21.78 -8.51 5.20
CA HIS A 432 20.72 -8.25 6.16
C HIS A 432 19.34 -8.32 5.50
N PHE A 433 18.33 -8.68 6.29
CA PHE A 433 16.93 -8.59 5.89
C PHE A 433 16.15 -7.80 6.93
N PHE A 434 15.72 -6.59 6.55
CA PHE A 434 14.92 -5.73 7.41
C PHE A 434 13.45 -5.72 6.97
N GLY A 435 12.58 -5.84 7.98
CA GLY A 435 11.16 -5.58 7.84
C GLY A 435 10.35 -6.17 8.98
N TYR A 436 10.56 -7.42 9.37
CA TYR A 436 9.84 -8.03 10.51
C TYR A 436 10.02 -7.23 11.80
N GLN A 437 11.22 -6.67 12.01
CA GLN A 437 11.57 -5.85 13.17
C GLN A 437 10.78 -4.53 13.20
N ALA A 438 10.38 -4.01 12.02
CA ALA A 438 9.65 -2.74 11.89
C ALA A 438 8.12 -2.90 11.96
N ARG A 439 7.58 -4.09 11.66
CA ARG A 439 6.12 -4.32 11.60
C ARG A 439 5.41 -4.21 12.94
N GLY A 440 6.10 -4.55 14.02
CA GLY A 440 5.59 -4.48 15.39
C GLY A 440 5.97 -3.19 16.12
N SER A 441 6.61 -2.24 15.44
CA SER A 441 7.09 -1.00 16.08
C SER A 441 5.92 -0.12 16.53
N LEU A 442 6.18 0.70 17.54
CA LEU A 442 5.26 1.75 17.96
C LEU A 442 5.01 2.73 16.80
N PRO A 443 3.76 3.07 16.48
CA PRO A 443 3.43 3.98 15.39
C PRO A 443 3.98 5.40 15.65
N SER A 444 4.40 6.05 14.56
CA SER A 444 4.73 7.47 14.53
C SER A 444 3.49 8.31 14.87
N LYS A 445 3.67 9.58 15.24
CA LYS A 445 2.53 10.50 15.45
C LYS A 445 1.64 10.57 14.20
N PHE A 446 2.25 10.67 13.02
CA PHE A 446 1.54 10.68 11.75
C PHE A 446 0.65 9.44 11.56
N ASP A 447 1.19 8.23 11.78
CA ASP A 447 0.40 7.00 11.63
C ASP A 447 -0.65 6.85 12.75
N CYS A 448 -0.39 7.33 13.97
CA CYS A 448 -1.38 7.42 15.04
C CYS A 448 -2.58 8.29 14.64
N ASP A 449 -2.31 9.51 14.20
CA ASP A 449 -3.33 10.49 13.77
C ASP A 449 -4.08 9.98 12.54
N TYR A 450 -3.35 9.53 11.52
CA TYR A 450 -3.96 9.08 10.27
C TYR A 450 -4.86 7.84 10.47
N ALA A 451 -4.39 6.84 11.22
CA ALA A 451 -5.17 5.66 11.54
C ALA A 451 -6.43 6.00 12.33
N TYR A 452 -6.29 6.84 13.36
CA TYR A 452 -7.40 7.28 14.20
C TYR A 452 -8.47 8.01 13.39
N VAL A 453 -8.05 8.93 12.51
CA VAL A 453 -8.92 9.65 11.58
C VAL A 453 -9.65 8.71 10.63
N LEU A 454 -8.97 7.70 10.07
CA LEU A 454 -9.61 6.71 9.20
C LEU A 454 -10.69 5.89 9.93
N GLY A 455 -10.49 5.58 11.22
CA GLY A 455 -11.50 4.95 12.06
C GLY A 455 -12.76 5.81 12.22
N HIS A 456 -12.58 7.12 12.46
CA HIS A 456 -13.69 8.09 12.48
C HIS A 456 -14.40 8.20 11.13
N ILE A 457 -13.64 8.24 10.03
CA ILE A 457 -14.21 8.27 8.68
C ILE A 457 -15.04 7.02 8.40
N ALA A 458 -14.59 5.85 8.85
CA ALA A 458 -15.36 4.62 8.69
C ALA A 458 -16.75 4.76 9.32
N TYR A 459 -16.86 5.30 10.54
CA TYR A 459 -18.17 5.61 11.14
C TYR A 459 -18.99 6.59 10.29
N HIS A 460 -18.38 7.67 9.78
CA HIS A 460 -19.10 8.66 8.98
C HIS A 460 -19.63 8.08 7.66
N ILE A 461 -18.91 7.12 7.05
CA ILE A 461 -19.37 6.34 5.91
C ILE A 461 -20.61 5.50 6.28
N LEU A 462 -20.59 4.86 7.46
CA LEU A 462 -21.71 4.07 7.96
C LEU A 462 -22.95 4.93 8.23
N ALA A 463 -22.76 6.08 8.89
CA ALA A 463 -23.82 7.05 9.16
C ALA A 463 -24.45 7.56 7.86
N ALA A 464 -23.65 7.81 6.83
CA ALA A 464 -24.12 8.22 5.50
C ALA A 464 -24.75 7.10 4.66
N GLY A 465 -24.84 5.86 5.17
CA GLY A 465 -25.48 4.75 4.45
C GLY A 465 -24.68 4.22 3.25
N LEU A 466 -23.38 4.52 3.18
CA LEU A 466 -22.52 4.15 2.06
C LEU A 466 -22.01 2.71 2.17
N ASN A 467 -22.05 1.94 1.07
CA ASN A 467 -21.60 0.55 0.99
C ASN A 467 -20.58 0.37 -0.15
N GLY A 468 -19.49 -0.35 0.09
CA GLY A 468 -18.44 -0.57 -0.90
C GLY A 468 -17.45 0.59 -1.04
N TYR A 469 -17.31 1.40 0.01
CA TYR A 469 -16.44 2.58 0.04
C TYR A 469 -15.15 2.31 0.82
N MET A 470 -14.10 3.01 0.42
CA MET A 470 -12.84 3.12 1.17
C MET A 470 -12.78 4.46 1.89
N ALA A 471 -12.30 4.45 3.14
CA ALA A 471 -11.98 5.67 3.86
C ALA A 471 -10.76 6.38 3.24
N THR A 472 -10.86 7.69 2.99
CA THR A 472 -9.81 8.46 2.31
C THR A 472 -9.54 9.79 3.00
N VAL A 473 -8.27 10.21 2.99
CA VAL A 473 -7.82 11.51 3.49
C VAL A 473 -6.87 12.11 2.48
N THR A 474 -7.05 13.39 2.19
CA THR A 474 -6.15 14.18 1.34
C THR A 474 -5.53 15.32 2.12
N ASN A 475 -4.46 15.92 1.57
CA ASN A 475 -3.61 16.92 2.20
C ASN A 475 -2.77 16.40 3.37
N LEU A 476 -2.35 15.12 3.34
CA LEU A 476 -1.62 14.48 4.45
C LEU A 476 -0.25 15.14 4.74
N LYS A 477 0.37 15.82 3.75
CA LYS A 477 1.58 16.63 3.96
C LYS A 477 1.37 17.81 4.91
N ASN A 478 0.15 18.34 5.00
CA ASN A 478 -0.20 19.48 5.86
C ASN A 478 -0.51 19.04 7.30
N PRO A 479 -0.58 19.96 8.28
CA PRO A 479 -1.07 19.65 9.63
C PRO A 479 -2.50 19.10 9.61
N VAL A 480 -2.88 18.32 10.64
CA VAL A 480 -4.14 17.55 10.71
C VAL A 480 -5.37 18.44 10.54
N ASN A 481 -5.34 19.66 11.05
CA ASN A 481 -6.43 20.62 10.89
C ASN A 481 -6.73 21.05 9.43
N LYS A 482 -5.83 20.76 8.48
CA LYS A 482 -5.99 21.02 7.04
C LYS A 482 -6.31 19.76 6.23
N TRP A 483 -6.39 18.61 6.89
CA TRP A 483 -6.76 17.36 6.22
C TRP A 483 -8.21 17.44 5.75
N LYS A 484 -8.46 16.89 4.56
CA LYS A 484 -9.80 16.77 4.00
C LYS A 484 -10.18 15.30 4.02
N CYS A 485 -11.27 15.00 4.72
CA CYS A 485 -11.76 13.64 4.92
C CYS A 485 -12.88 13.34 3.92
N GLY A 486 -12.89 12.13 3.39
CA GLY A 486 -13.91 11.68 2.46
C GLY A 486 -13.93 10.17 2.29
N ALA A 487 -14.72 9.70 1.33
CA ALA A 487 -14.81 8.30 0.97
C ALA A 487 -14.90 8.15 -0.55
N ALA A 488 -14.21 7.14 -1.07
CA ALA A 488 -14.23 6.82 -2.49
C ALA A 488 -14.74 5.38 -2.71
N PRO A 489 -15.61 5.12 -3.70
CA PRO A 489 -16.04 3.78 -4.05
C PRO A 489 -14.84 2.90 -4.42
N ILE A 490 -14.75 1.69 -3.87
CA ILE A 490 -13.62 0.79 -4.16
C ILE A 490 -13.58 0.43 -5.65
N THR A 491 -14.74 0.30 -6.29
CA THR A 491 -14.89 0.02 -7.72
C THR A 491 -14.22 1.06 -8.62
N ALA A 492 -14.16 2.33 -8.20
CA ALA A 492 -13.47 3.40 -8.93
C ALA A 492 -11.94 3.20 -8.96
N MET A 493 -11.39 2.42 -8.03
CA MET A 493 -9.96 2.14 -7.89
C MET A 493 -9.54 0.81 -8.55
N MET A 494 -10.50 0.00 -9.04
CA MET A 494 -10.23 -1.32 -9.62
C MET A 494 -9.79 -1.22 -11.07
N THR A 495 -8.98 -2.18 -11.51
CA THR A 495 -8.65 -2.39 -12.92
C THR A 495 -8.73 -3.87 -13.28
N VAL A 496 -8.82 -4.16 -14.58
CA VAL A 496 -8.92 -5.51 -15.13
C VAL A 496 -7.69 -5.81 -15.96
N LYS A 497 -6.84 -6.73 -15.51
CA LYS A 497 -5.69 -7.18 -16.30
C LYS A 497 -6.16 -8.16 -17.39
N ARG A 498 -6.04 -7.73 -18.66
CA ARG A 498 -6.47 -8.49 -19.86
C ARG A 498 -5.39 -9.43 -20.43
N TYR A 499 -4.12 -9.19 -20.14
CA TYR A 499 -2.99 -10.01 -20.63
C TYR A 499 -2.05 -10.39 -19.49
N GLY A 500 -1.55 -11.63 -19.52
CA GLY A 500 -0.62 -12.21 -18.53
C GLY A 500 0.82 -11.66 -18.59
N ARG A 501 1.02 -10.43 -19.09
CA ARG A 501 2.35 -9.77 -19.09
C ARG A 501 2.55 -8.91 -17.84
N GLY A 502 2.10 -9.41 -16.69
CA GLY A 502 2.30 -8.79 -15.39
C GLY A 502 2.32 -9.84 -14.28
N GLN A 503 3.23 -9.68 -13.32
CA GLN A 503 3.57 -10.67 -12.29
C GLN A 503 2.40 -11.05 -11.37
N GLY A 504 2.07 -12.35 -11.33
CA GLY A 504 1.20 -13.02 -10.35
C GLY A 504 -0.26 -13.20 -10.77
N ALA A 505 -0.90 -14.25 -10.26
CA ALA A 505 -2.29 -14.61 -10.56
C ALA A 505 -3.29 -13.60 -9.98
N SER A 506 -3.48 -12.50 -10.69
CA SER A 506 -4.84 -12.01 -10.89
C SER A 506 -5.51 -13.00 -11.84
N THR A 507 -6.65 -13.57 -11.47
CA THR A 507 -7.47 -14.33 -12.41
C THR A 507 -7.73 -13.42 -13.61
N LEU A 508 -7.09 -13.73 -14.73
CA LEU A 508 -7.21 -12.96 -15.97
C LEU A 508 -8.68 -12.59 -16.20
N GLY A 509 -8.94 -11.30 -16.41
CA GLY A 509 -10.29 -10.80 -16.67
C GLY A 509 -11.20 -10.56 -15.46
N LYS A 510 -10.78 -10.82 -14.20
CA LYS A 510 -11.55 -10.37 -13.02
C LYS A 510 -11.10 -8.99 -12.53
N PRO A 511 -12.02 -8.10 -12.14
CA PRO A 511 -11.67 -6.85 -11.49
C PRO A 511 -10.97 -7.09 -10.13
N ALA A 512 -9.90 -6.33 -9.87
CA ALA A 512 -9.26 -6.26 -8.56
C ALA A 512 -8.60 -4.90 -8.35
N LEU A 513 -8.27 -4.58 -7.10
CA LEU A 513 -7.27 -3.55 -6.82
C LEU A 513 -5.90 -4.13 -7.13
N HIS A 514 -5.01 -3.31 -7.69
CA HIS A 514 -3.63 -3.69 -7.98
C HIS A 514 -2.68 -2.82 -7.18
N PRO A 515 -1.54 -3.38 -6.72
CA PRO A 515 -0.52 -2.59 -6.05
C PRO A 515 0.05 -1.54 -7.02
N ALA A 516 0.12 -0.30 -6.57
CA ALA A 516 0.81 0.78 -7.25
C ALA A 516 2.33 0.57 -7.13
N THR A 517 3.03 0.65 -8.25
CA THR A 517 4.49 0.60 -8.30
C THR A 517 5.08 2.00 -8.15
N VAL A 518 6.39 2.10 -7.95
CA VAL A 518 7.10 3.38 -8.01
C VAL A 518 6.91 4.02 -9.39
N ASP A 519 6.53 5.30 -9.41
CA ASP A 519 6.46 6.07 -10.65
C ASP A 519 7.85 6.56 -11.05
N LEU A 520 8.43 5.96 -12.10
CA LEU A 520 9.74 6.34 -12.67
C LEU A 520 9.74 7.73 -13.34
N LYS A 521 8.60 8.42 -13.38
CA LYS A 521 8.48 9.83 -13.78
C LYS A 521 8.06 10.73 -12.60
N GLY A 522 7.88 10.15 -11.42
CA GLY A 522 7.45 10.83 -10.21
C GLY A 522 8.56 11.67 -9.59
N LYS A 523 8.16 12.67 -8.80
CA LYS A 523 9.13 13.60 -8.17
C LYS A 523 10.05 12.92 -7.15
N ALA A 524 9.55 11.90 -6.43
CA ALA A 524 10.37 11.15 -5.47
C ALA A 524 11.50 10.38 -6.17
N TYR A 525 11.19 9.73 -7.30
CA TYR A 525 12.19 9.06 -8.12
C TYR A 525 13.16 10.06 -8.77
N GLU A 526 12.66 11.19 -9.27
CA GLU A 526 13.51 12.25 -9.81
C GLU A 526 14.53 12.76 -8.79
N LEU A 527 14.11 12.96 -7.53
CA LEU A 527 14.98 13.35 -6.43
C LEU A 527 16.08 12.31 -6.17
N LEU A 528 15.74 11.02 -6.21
CA LEU A 528 16.74 9.94 -6.12
C LEU A 528 17.72 10.02 -7.29
N ARG A 529 17.22 10.09 -8.52
CA ARG A 529 18.02 10.07 -9.75
C ARG A 529 19.03 11.23 -9.78
N GLN A 530 18.64 12.42 -9.35
CA GLN A 530 19.52 13.60 -9.29
C GLN A 530 20.67 13.42 -8.30
N ASN A 531 20.49 12.62 -7.26
CA ASN A 531 21.49 12.42 -6.21
C ASN A 531 22.21 11.06 -6.29
N ALA A 532 21.80 10.14 -7.18
CA ALA A 532 22.31 8.77 -7.21
C ALA A 532 23.84 8.67 -7.37
N ILE A 533 24.44 9.45 -8.28
CA ILE A 533 25.90 9.48 -8.48
C ILE A 533 26.60 10.01 -7.23
N LYS A 534 26.04 11.05 -6.62
CA LYS A 534 26.57 11.65 -5.39
C LYS A 534 26.54 10.66 -4.23
N PHE A 535 25.43 9.95 -4.05
CA PHE A 535 25.29 8.92 -3.02
C PHE A 535 26.27 7.76 -3.24
N LEU A 536 26.45 7.35 -4.49
CA LEU A 536 27.38 6.28 -4.86
C LEU A 536 28.83 6.62 -4.51
N ILE A 537 29.25 7.87 -4.70
CA ILE A 537 30.66 8.26 -4.61
C ILE A 537 31.02 8.94 -3.28
N ASP A 538 30.24 9.90 -2.78
CA ASP A 538 30.70 10.86 -1.77
C ASP A 538 30.46 10.44 -0.30
N ASP A 539 29.91 9.26 -0.04
CA ASP A 539 29.55 8.75 1.31
C ASP A 539 28.77 9.77 2.17
N VAL A 540 27.77 10.42 1.57
CA VAL A 540 26.92 11.42 2.22
C VAL A 540 25.76 10.80 3.02
N TYR A 541 26.07 9.76 3.80
CA TYR A 541 25.10 9.04 4.62
C TYR A 541 24.42 9.99 5.60
N ARG A 542 23.11 9.76 5.80
CA ARG A 542 22.30 10.53 6.74
C ARG A 542 21.80 9.59 7.83
N ASN A 543 21.85 10.05 9.08
CA ASN A 543 21.25 9.33 10.20
C ASN A 543 20.01 10.09 10.69
N PRO A 544 18.78 9.63 10.41
CA PRO A 544 17.56 10.25 10.90
C PRO A 544 17.32 10.02 12.40
N GLY A 545 18.10 9.13 13.03
CA GLY A 545 17.93 8.72 14.42
C GLY A 545 16.73 7.81 14.64
N PRO A 546 16.48 7.41 15.90
CA PRO A 546 15.30 6.65 16.27
C PRO A 546 14.01 7.44 16.05
N LEU A 547 12.89 6.73 15.88
CA LEU A 547 11.57 7.34 15.85
C LEU A 547 11.35 8.18 17.11
N GLN A 548 11.15 9.49 16.91
CA GLN A 548 10.85 10.43 17.99
C GLN A 548 9.35 10.57 18.18
N PHE A 549 8.90 10.58 19.44
CA PHE A 549 7.49 10.76 19.80
C PHE A 549 7.21 12.13 20.40
N ASP A 550 8.25 12.90 20.67
CA ASP A 550 8.16 14.28 21.13
C ASP A 550 9.40 15.06 20.66
N GLY A 551 9.34 16.39 20.70
CA GLY A 551 10.42 17.27 20.30
C GLY A 551 10.64 17.40 18.79
N PRO A 552 11.75 18.03 18.37
CA PRO A 552 12.06 18.28 16.97
C PRO A 552 12.17 16.97 16.16
N GLY A 553 11.41 16.88 15.07
CA GLY A 553 11.41 15.70 14.18
C GLY A 553 10.31 14.67 14.48
N ALA A 554 9.60 14.77 15.60
CA ALA A 554 8.45 13.88 15.88
C ALA A 554 7.32 13.99 14.84
N ASP A 555 7.14 15.20 14.29
CA ASP A 555 6.12 15.49 13.28
C ASP A 555 6.65 15.40 11.83
N ALA A 556 7.90 14.95 11.65
CA ALA A 556 8.45 14.69 10.32
C ALA A 556 7.63 13.60 9.63
N LYS A 557 7.44 13.70 8.32
CA LYS A 557 6.70 12.73 7.50
C LYS A 557 7.63 12.16 6.43
N ALA A 558 7.24 11.02 5.85
CA ALA A 558 7.92 10.44 4.70
C ALA A 558 8.22 11.49 3.62
N VAL A 559 9.45 11.44 3.08
CA VAL A 559 9.96 12.37 2.07
C VAL A 559 9.13 12.26 0.79
N SER A 560 8.80 11.04 0.36
CA SER A 560 7.92 10.77 -0.77
C SER A 560 6.57 11.50 -0.66
N LEU A 561 5.94 11.47 0.51
CA LEU A 561 4.67 12.18 0.74
C LEU A 561 4.83 13.71 0.66
N CYS A 562 5.94 14.26 1.17
CA CYS A 562 6.19 15.70 1.18
C CYS A 562 6.54 16.27 -0.20
N VAL A 563 7.26 15.48 -1.01
CA VAL A 563 7.77 15.90 -2.32
C VAL A 563 6.70 15.73 -3.41
N GLU A 564 5.84 14.72 -3.27
CA GLU A 564 4.74 14.53 -4.20
C GLU A 564 3.61 15.53 -3.95
N ASP A 565 3.06 16.08 -5.05
CA ASP A 565 1.92 17.00 -4.97
C ASP A 565 0.69 16.28 -5.53
N GLN A 566 0.01 15.56 -4.63
CA GLN A 566 -1.12 14.69 -4.95
C GLN A 566 -2.49 15.26 -4.52
N ASP A 567 -2.70 16.59 -4.53
CA ASP A 567 -4.03 17.17 -4.30
C ASP A 567 -4.91 17.00 -5.56
N TYR A 568 -5.25 15.76 -5.89
CA TYR A 568 -6.06 15.41 -7.06
C TYR A 568 -7.43 16.09 -7.01
N MET A 569 -8.13 15.98 -5.88
CA MET A 569 -9.44 16.60 -5.69
C MET A 569 -9.38 18.13 -5.71
N GLY A 570 -8.35 18.75 -5.13
CA GLY A 570 -8.12 20.18 -5.26
C GLY A 570 -7.86 20.63 -6.70
N ARG A 571 -7.18 19.82 -7.51
CA ARG A 571 -7.00 20.09 -8.94
C ARG A 571 -8.29 19.98 -9.74
N ILE A 572 -9.16 19.00 -9.43
CA ILE A 572 -10.52 18.93 -10.02
C ILE A 572 -11.31 20.18 -9.66
N LYS A 573 -11.30 20.59 -8.39
CA LYS A 573 -11.99 21.81 -7.96
C LYS A 573 -11.47 23.05 -8.68
N LYS A 574 -10.15 23.16 -8.85
CA LYS A 574 -9.53 24.25 -9.62
C LYS A 574 -9.97 24.24 -11.09
N LEU A 575 -10.11 23.07 -11.71
CA LEU A 575 -10.66 22.92 -13.05
C LEU A 575 -12.11 23.41 -13.11
N GLN A 576 -12.97 23.00 -12.17
CA GLN A 576 -14.36 23.48 -12.07
C GLN A 576 -14.42 25.00 -11.93
N GLU A 577 -13.59 25.62 -11.08
CA GLU A 577 -13.50 27.08 -10.96
C GLU A 577 -13.11 27.76 -12.28
N HIS A 578 -12.29 27.12 -13.12
CA HIS A 578 -11.95 27.67 -14.44
C HIS A 578 -13.11 27.54 -15.42
N LEU A 579 -13.84 26.41 -15.39
CA LEU A 579 -15.05 26.21 -16.19
C LEU A 579 -16.15 27.23 -15.80
N ASP A 580 -16.34 27.49 -14.51
CA ASP A 580 -17.29 28.49 -14.03
C ASP A 580 -16.90 29.90 -14.45
N LYS A 581 -15.60 30.23 -14.45
CA LYS A 581 -15.10 31.49 -15.01
C LYS A 581 -15.43 31.61 -16.49
N VAL A 582 -15.15 30.57 -17.29
CA VAL A 582 -15.51 30.56 -18.72
C VAL A 582 -17.02 30.75 -18.90
N ARG A 583 -17.83 30.00 -18.15
CA ARG A 583 -19.30 30.13 -18.14
C ARG A 583 -19.77 31.54 -17.76
N SER A 584 -19.06 32.21 -16.86
CA SER A 584 -19.38 33.57 -16.44
C SER A 584 -19.06 34.63 -17.51
N ILE A 585 -18.03 34.39 -18.32
CA ILE A 585 -17.58 35.26 -19.42
C ILE A 585 -18.49 35.08 -20.65
N VAL A 586 -18.84 33.83 -20.98
CA VAL A 586 -19.64 33.47 -22.16
C VAL A 586 -21.14 33.51 -21.83
N LYS A 587 -21.65 34.68 -21.45
CA LYS A 587 -23.08 34.92 -21.21
C LYS A 587 -23.79 35.47 -22.46
N PRO A 588 -25.12 35.34 -22.58
CA PRO A 588 -25.89 36.01 -23.62
C PRO A 588 -25.58 37.52 -23.64
N GLY A 589 -25.06 38.03 -24.75
CA GLY A 589 -24.58 39.41 -24.90
C GLY A 589 -23.05 39.58 -24.97
N CYS A 590 -22.26 38.51 -24.82
CA CYS A 590 -20.82 38.56 -25.10
C CYS A 590 -20.52 38.78 -26.60
N SER A 591 -19.32 39.29 -26.92
CA SER A 591 -18.92 39.52 -28.31
C SER A 591 -18.73 38.19 -29.06
N GLN A 592 -19.01 38.21 -30.37
CA GLN A 592 -18.84 37.01 -31.21
C GLN A 592 -17.41 36.46 -31.18
N ASP A 593 -16.40 37.34 -31.07
CA ASP A 593 -15.00 36.94 -31.03
C ASP A 593 -14.66 36.16 -29.75
N VAL A 594 -15.21 36.59 -28.60
CA VAL A 594 -15.06 35.88 -27.33
C VAL A 594 -15.73 34.52 -27.38
N LEU A 595 -16.94 34.43 -27.95
CA LEU A 595 -17.64 33.17 -28.12
C LEU A 595 -16.87 32.19 -29.03
N LYS A 596 -16.36 32.67 -30.17
CA LYS A 596 -15.55 31.85 -31.10
C LYS A 596 -14.26 31.37 -30.45
N ALA A 597 -13.56 32.24 -29.71
CA ALA A 597 -12.34 31.89 -29.01
C ALA A 597 -12.59 30.83 -27.93
N ALA A 598 -13.64 30.99 -27.13
CA ALA A 598 -14.02 30.03 -26.10
C ALA A 598 -14.37 28.65 -26.70
N LEU A 599 -15.18 28.62 -27.77
CA LEU A 599 -15.53 27.38 -28.46
C LEU A 599 -14.29 26.68 -29.03
N SER A 600 -13.39 27.41 -29.70
CA SER A 600 -12.18 26.84 -30.27
C SER A 600 -11.25 26.27 -29.20
N ALA A 601 -11.07 26.98 -28.08
CA ALA A 601 -10.24 26.51 -26.97
C ALA A 601 -10.84 25.26 -26.31
N MET A 602 -12.15 25.25 -26.04
CA MET A 602 -12.82 24.10 -25.42
C MET A 602 -12.87 22.87 -26.33
N ALA A 603 -13.04 23.06 -27.65
CA ALA A 603 -12.93 21.99 -28.63
C ALA A 603 -11.53 21.37 -28.61
N SER A 604 -10.47 22.18 -28.66
CA SER A 604 -9.09 21.70 -28.57
C SER A 604 -8.80 20.95 -27.28
N VAL A 605 -9.29 21.44 -26.13
CA VAL A 605 -9.17 20.73 -24.85
C VAL A 605 -9.88 19.38 -24.91
N THR A 606 -11.08 19.32 -25.49
CA THR A 606 -11.86 18.09 -25.61
C THR A 606 -11.15 17.07 -26.50
N ASP A 607 -10.59 17.51 -27.64
CA ASP A 607 -9.84 16.66 -28.55
C ASP A 607 -8.59 16.08 -27.87
N ILE A 608 -7.80 16.91 -27.18
CA ILE A 608 -6.61 16.47 -26.43
C ILE A 608 -7.01 15.43 -25.37
N LEU A 609 -8.03 15.71 -24.58
CA LEU A 609 -8.49 14.80 -23.53
C LEU A 609 -9.05 13.49 -24.12
N SER A 610 -9.73 13.55 -25.26
CA SER A 610 -10.23 12.36 -25.96
C SER A 610 -9.07 11.45 -26.40
N VAL A 611 -7.99 12.05 -26.94
CA VAL A 611 -6.77 11.32 -27.34
C VAL A 611 -6.06 10.73 -26.12
N MET A 612 -5.96 11.48 -25.01
CA MET A 612 -5.33 11.00 -23.78
C MET A 612 -6.14 9.90 -23.07
N SER A 613 -7.47 9.94 -23.17
CA SER A 613 -8.39 8.96 -22.57
C SER A 613 -8.60 7.72 -23.45
N SER A 614 -8.20 7.79 -24.72
CA SER A 614 -8.21 6.65 -25.63
C SER A 614 -7.17 5.64 -25.13
N PRO A 615 -7.53 4.36 -24.93
CA PRO A 615 -6.54 3.36 -24.54
C PRO A 615 -5.44 3.37 -25.60
N SER A 616 -4.20 3.61 -25.19
CA SER A 616 -3.05 3.53 -26.07
C SER A 616 -3.10 2.19 -26.78
N ALA A 617 -3.51 2.20 -28.05
CA ALA A 617 -3.37 1.07 -28.92
C ALA A 617 -1.87 0.79 -28.99
N GLY A 618 -1.41 -0.17 -28.19
CA GLY A 618 -0.12 -0.81 -28.35
C GLY A 618 -0.16 -1.60 -29.66
N GLY A 619 -0.20 -0.89 -30.78
CA GLY A 619 0.13 -1.42 -32.08
C GLY A 619 1.65 -1.43 -32.17
N THR A 620 2.24 -2.62 -32.10
CA THR A 620 3.44 -2.89 -32.89
C THR A 620 2.95 -3.42 -34.24
N PRO A 621 3.34 -2.81 -35.37
CA PRO A 621 3.32 -3.51 -36.64
C PRO A 621 4.49 -4.49 -36.66
N PHE A 622 4.17 -5.76 -36.90
CA PHE A 622 5.04 -6.92 -37.15
C PHE A 622 5.83 -7.51 -35.98
#